data_AF-A0AAD3E3D7-F1
#
_entry.id   AF-A0AAD3E3D7-F1
#
_cell.length_a   1.000
_cell.length_b   1.000
_cell.length_c   1.000
_cell.angle_alpha   90.00
_cell.angle_beta   90.00
_cell.angle_gamma   90.00
#
_symmetry.space_group_name_H-M   'P 1'
#
loop_
_entity.id
_entity.type
_entity.pdbx_description
1 polymer ?
#
loop_
_entity_poly.entity_id
_entity_poly.type
_entity_poly.pdbx_seq_one_letter_code
_entity_poly.pdbx_strand_id
1 'polypeptide(L)'
;MAQPLDTLVWAPHEAFHRKLQSGSFTKAALDEHFDWLLYGTHKFKPSNDASRKQILEHLKLESKGKSFVYTAKHRPLALRAARLLDLDEIQAMLLFKRWLKDNEPDLKPDDLPENDPMAINDMLLQVLRYYHWERIALLKCVQVAMLKAGEPDEAGQALSDLLSRLVKSGLEEQLQSRLRENLEGGSAAITRRLKANDGTAAAASSAAAAAGSAAAG
;
A
#
# COMPACT_ATOMS: atom_id res chain seq x y z
N MET A 1 -16.96 -13.19 -9.67
CA MET A 1 -16.78 -12.04 -10.59
C MET A 1 -15.37 -11.50 -10.39
N ALA A 2 -14.59 -11.31 -11.47
CA ALA A 2 -13.27 -10.71 -11.37
C ALA A 2 -13.41 -9.25 -10.88
N GLN A 3 -12.54 -8.80 -9.98
CA GLN A 3 -12.55 -7.40 -9.57
C GLN A 3 -12.21 -6.52 -10.78
N PRO A 4 -12.91 -5.38 -10.97
CA PRO A 4 -12.49 -4.42 -11.99
C PRO A 4 -11.10 -3.92 -11.61
N LEU A 5 -10.12 -4.22 -12.47
CA LEU A 5 -8.73 -3.77 -12.36
C LEU A 5 -8.60 -2.24 -12.54
N ASP A 6 -9.73 -1.55 -12.71
CA ASP A 6 -9.86 -0.10 -12.86
C ASP A 6 -9.35 0.69 -11.66
N THR A 7 -9.11 0.02 -10.53
CA THR A 7 -8.57 0.63 -9.32
C THR A 7 -7.04 0.64 -9.25
N LEU A 8 -6.30 0.11 -10.23
CA LEU A 8 -4.83 0.08 -10.18
C LEU A 8 -4.24 1.37 -10.76
N VAL A 9 -3.54 2.16 -9.94
CA VAL A 9 -2.64 3.20 -10.45
C VAL A 9 -1.27 2.60 -10.67
N TRP A 10 -0.81 2.76 -11.91
CA TRP A 10 0.43 2.19 -12.40
C TRP A 10 1.66 3.04 -12.08
N ALA A 11 1.45 4.33 -11.80
CA ALA A 11 2.52 5.28 -11.50
C ALA A 11 2.74 5.39 -9.98
N PRO A 12 3.98 5.58 -9.51
CA PRO A 12 4.24 5.92 -8.12
C PRO A 12 3.60 7.27 -7.74
N HIS A 13 2.94 7.33 -6.59
CA HIS A 13 2.36 8.57 -6.08
C HIS A 13 3.43 9.60 -5.73
N GLU A 14 4.63 9.17 -5.34
CA GLU A 14 5.75 10.08 -5.12
C GLU A 14 6.14 10.87 -6.37
N ALA A 15 6.13 10.21 -7.55
CA ALA A 15 6.44 10.88 -8.81
C ALA A 15 5.38 11.94 -9.15
N PHE A 16 4.10 11.65 -8.87
CA PHE A 16 3.03 12.62 -9.04
C PHE A 16 3.13 13.77 -8.05
N HIS A 17 3.41 13.49 -6.77
CA HIS A 17 3.65 14.51 -5.74
C HIS A 17 4.75 15.50 -6.16
N ARG A 18 5.88 15.00 -6.68
CA ARG A 18 6.96 15.87 -7.19
C ARG A 18 6.48 16.79 -8.32
N LYS A 19 5.70 16.28 -9.27
CA LYS A 19 5.11 17.10 -10.35
C LYS A 19 4.16 18.17 -9.82
N LEU A 20 3.33 17.84 -8.82
CA LEU A 20 2.46 18.81 -8.16
C LEU A 20 3.26 19.92 -7.49
N GLN A 21 4.35 19.58 -6.81
CA GLN A 21 5.21 20.57 -6.17
C GLN A 21 5.88 21.52 -7.17
N SER A 22 6.37 21.01 -8.30
CA SER A 22 7.04 21.80 -9.33
C SER A 22 6.10 22.49 -10.32
N GLY A 23 4.78 22.26 -10.24
CA GLY A 23 3.82 22.80 -11.22
C GLY A 23 3.88 22.13 -12.60
N SER A 24 4.67 21.07 -12.77
CA SER A 24 4.92 20.42 -14.08
C SER A 24 3.97 19.24 -14.38
N PHE A 25 2.73 19.36 -13.93
CA PHE A 25 1.67 18.37 -14.16
C PHE A 25 0.79 18.75 -15.34
N THR A 26 0.07 17.76 -15.89
CA THR A 26 -0.93 17.98 -16.94
C THR A 26 -2.33 17.73 -16.39
N LYS A 27 -3.35 18.33 -17.01
CA LYS A 27 -4.76 18.07 -16.66
C LYS A 27 -5.10 16.57 -16.70
N ALA A 28 -4.60 15.84 -17.71
CA ALA A 28 -4.78 14.40 -17.82
C ALA A 28 -4.18 13.64 -16.63
N ALA A 29 -3.02 14.09 -16.10
CA ALA A 29 -2.43 13.47 -14.91
C ALA A 29 -3.28 13.73 -13.65
N LEU A 30 -3.88 14.92 -13.53
CA LEU A 30 -4.82 15.23 -12.43
C LEU A 30 -6.07 14.36 -12.53
N ASP A 31 -6.62 14.19 -13.74
CA ASP A 31 -7.80 13.36 -13.98
C ASP A 31 -7.52 11.87 -13.73
N GLU A 32 -6.35 11.34 -14.13
CA GLU A 32 -5.95 9.96 -13.85
C GLU A 32 -5.81 9.70 -12.33
N HIS A 33 -5.38 10.71 -11.57
CA HIS A 33 -5.20 10.61 -10.12
C HIS A 33 -6.46 10.98 -9.31
N PHE A 34 -7.50 11.52 -9.95
CA PHE A 34 -8.67 12.08 -9.26
C PHE A 34 -9.27 11.09 -8.25
N ASP A 35 -9.59 9.88 -8.69
CA ASP A 35 -10.17 8.85 -7.81
C ASP A 35 -9.22 8.46 -6.66
N TRP A 36 -7.92 8.48 -6.90
CA TRP A 36 -6.93 8.15 -5.88
C TRP A 36 -6.81 9.25 -4.84
N LEU A 37 -6.90 10.52 -5.26
CA LEU A 37 -6.93 11.66 -4.35
C LEU A 37 -8.25 11.69 -3.55
N LEU A 38 -9.37 11.35 -4.17
CA LEU A 38 -10.69 11.35 -3.53
C LEU A 38 -10.82 10.26 -2.46
N TYR A 39 -10.52 9.00 -2.83
CA TYR A 39 -10.69 7.86 -1.93
C TYR A 39 -9.44 7.57 -1.08
N GLY A 40 -8.32 8.22 -1.40
CA GLY A 40 -7.08 8.17 -0.64
C GLY A 40 -6.61 6.74 -0.37
N THR A 41 -6.28 6.48 0.89
CA THR A 41 -5.72 5.20 1.33
C THR A 41 -6.69 4.02 1.26
N HIS A 42 -8.00 4.26 1.05
CA HIS A 42 -8.98 3.19 0.87
C HIS A 42 -8.85 2.48 -0.49
N LYS A 43 -8.15 3.10 -1.45
CA LYS A 43 -7.85 2.45 -2.73
C LYS A 43 -6.86 1.29 -2.58
N PHE A 44 -6.14 1.20 -1.46
CA PHE A 44 -5.38 0.02 -1.07
C PHE A 44 -6.34 -0.97 -0.39
N LYS A 45 -6.80 -1.94 -1.16
CA LYS A 45 -7.84 -2.90 -0.76
C LYS A 45 -7.24 -4.03 0.10
N PRO A 46 -8.03 -4.64 0.99
CA PRO A 46 -7.60 -5.81 1.73
C PRO A 46 -7.40 -7.02 0.81
N SER A 47 -6.81 -8.09 1.37
CA SER A 47 -6.57 -9.36 0.68
C SER A 47 -7.87 -9.92 0.10
N ASN A 48 -7.81 -10.52 -1.10
CA ASN A 48 -9.00 -11.02 -1.81
C ASN A 48 -8.73 -12.32 -2.55
N ASP A 49 -9.56 -13.34 -2.34
CA ASP A 49 -9.39 -14.66 -2.96
C ASP A 49 -9.45 -14.63 -4.49
N ALA A 50 -10.26 -13.75 -5.09
CA ALA A 50 -10.29 -13.61 -6.54
C ALA A 50 -8.95 -13.05 -7.07
N SER A 51 -8.36 -12.09 -6.36
CA SER A 51 -7.05 -11.50 -6.70
C SER A 51 -5.92 -12.51 -6.48
N ARG A 52 -5.97 -13.25 -5.37
CA ARG A 52 -5.07 -14.39 -5.08
C ARG A 52 -5.10 -15.41 -6.21
N LYS A 53 -6.28 -15.86 -6.62
CA LYS A 53 -6.44 -16.81 -7.72
C LYS A 53 -5.87 -16.25 -9.02
N GLN A 54 -6.17 -14.98 -9.32
CA GLN A 54 -5.71 -14.32 -10.53
C GLN A 54 -4.18 -14.25 -10.63
N ILE A 55 -3.49 -13.95 -9.51
CA ILE A 55 -2.02 -13.89 -9.53
C ILE A 55 -1.34 -15.26 -9.65
N LEU A 56 -2.01 -16.31 -9.18
CA LEU A 56 -1.53 -17.69 -9.27
C LEU A 56 -1.70 -18.25 -10.70
N GLU A 57 -2.84 -17.98 -11.34
CA GLU A 57 -3.21 -18.57 -12.62
C GLU A 57 -2.65 -17.79 -13.81
N HIS A 58 -2.53 -16.46 -13.70
CA HIS A 58 -2.11 -15.61 -14.80
C HIS A 58 -0.74 -14.98 -14.53
N LEU A 59 -0.04 -14.61 -15.60
CA LEU A 59 1.20 -13.80 -15.56
C LEU A 59 1.03 -12.44 -16.24
N LYS A 60 -0.14 -12.21 -16.84
CA LYS A 60 -0.51 -10.99 -17.54
C LYS A 60 -1.87 -10.53 -17.01
N LEU A 61 -1.96 -9.26 -16.64
CA LEU A 61 -3.19 -8.59 -16.25
C LEU A 61 -3.46 -7.46 -17.23
N GLU A 62 -4.70 -7.24 -17.60
CA GLU A 62 -5.09 -6.16 -18.52
C GLU A 62 -6.09 -5.23 -17.83
N SER A 63 -5.80 -3.94 -17.83
CA SER A 63 -6.67 -2.91 -17.25
C SER A 63 -6.59 -1.63 -18.08
N LYS A 64 -7.74 -1.08 -18.47
CA LYS A 64 -7.83 0.17 -19.25
C LYS A 64 -6.90 0.20 -20.48
N GLY A 65 -6.79 -0.92 -21.19
CA GLY A 65 -5.90 -1.08 -22.35
C GLY A 65 -4.40 -1.15 -22.02
N LYS A 66 -4.01 -1.08 -20.74
CA LYS A 66 -2.64 -1.30 -20.27
C LYS A 66 -2.47 -2.75 -19.85
N SER A 67 -1.43 -3.42 -20.34
CA SER A 67 -1.08 -4.78 -19.92
C SER A 67 0.07 -4.77 -18.92
N PHE A 68 -0.07 -5.53 -17.86
CA PHE A 68 0.94 -5.73 -16.83
C PHE A 68 1.36 -7.18 -16.80
N VAL A 69 2.58 -7.42 -17.24
CA VAL A 69 3.22 -8.73 -17.19
C VAL A 69 4.13 -8.79 -15.97
N TYR A 70 4.11 -9.89 -15.23
CA TYR A 70 5.06 -10.15 -14.15
C TYR A 70 5.64 -11.55 -14.26
N THR A 71 6.79 -11.74 -13.62
CA THR A 71 7.52 -13.00 -13.62
C THR A 71 7.00 -13.91 -12.50
N ALA A 72 6.88 -15.20 -12.77
CA ALA A 72 6.41 -16.18 -11.79
C ALA A 72 7.25 -16.18 -10.49
N LYS A 73 8.57 -15.93 -10.61
CA LYS A 73 9.50 -15.86 -9.46
C LYS A 73 9.17 -14.75 -8.45
N HIS A 74 8.45 -13.70 -8.86
CA HIS A 74 8.06 -12.61 -7.96
C HIS A 74 6.86 -12.99 -7.07
N ARG A 75 6.09 -14.02 -7.44
CA ARG A 75 4.83 -14.39 -6.78
C ARG A 75 4.99 -14.72 -5.30
N PRO A 76 5.97 -15.55 -4.86
CA PRO A 76 6.08 -15.89 -3.44
C PRO A 76 6.29 -14.66 -2.55
N LEU A 77 7.13 -13.72 -3.00
CA LEU A 77 7.43 -12.48 -2.29
C LEU A 77 6.23 -11.54 -2.29
N ALA A 78 5.59 -11.33 -3.44
CA ALA A 78 4.39 -10.51 -3.55
C ALA A 78 3.23 -11.05 -2.68
N LEU A 79 3.01 -12.37 -2.67
CA LEU A 79 2.02 -13.04 -1.82
C LEU A 79 2.33 -12.89 -0.33
N ARG A 80 3.62 -12.95 0.03
CA ARG A 80 4.05 -12.75 1.40
C ARG A 80 3.87 -11.29 1.83
N ALA A 81 4.19 -10.33 0.97
CA ALA A 81 3.93 -8.91 1.20
C ALA A 81 2.43 -8.62 1.33
N ALA A 82 1.59 -9.19 0.45
CA ALA A 82 0.13 -9.11 0.52
C ALA A 82 -0.40 -9.52 1.89
N ARG A 83 0.06 -10.67 2.40
CA ARG A 83 -0.34 -11.16 3.73
C ARG A 83 0.12 -10.25 4.87
N LEU A 84 1.36 -9.75 4.82
CA LEU A 84 1.90 -8.90 5.88
C LEU A 84 1.21 -7.53 5.95
N LEU A 85 0.76 -7.02 4.80
CA LEU A 85 0.13 -5.71 4.69
C LEU A 85 -1.40 -5.75 4.76
N ASP A 86 -1.99 -6.95 4.78
CA ASP A 86 -3.39 -7.19 4.43
C ASP A 86 -3.79 -6.38 3.19
N LEU A 87 -3.09 -6.64 2.10
CA LEU A 87 -3.21 -5.93 0.83
C LEU A 87 -3.62 -6.92 -0.27
N ASP A 88 -4.52 -6.47 -1.14
CA ASP A 88 -4.91 -7.18 -2.35
C ASP A 88 -3.68 -7.71 -3.12
N GLU A 89 -3.73 -8.98 -3.49
CA GLU A 89 -2.58 -9.69 -4.06
C GLU A 89 -2.08 -9.09 -5.37
N ILE A 90 -2.96 -8.51 -6.18
CA ILE A 90 -2.58 -7.83 -7.42
C ILE A 90 -1.92 -6.49 -7.10
N GLN A 91 -2.45 -5.75 -6.13
CA GLN A 91 -1.83 -4.51 -5.66
C GLN A 91 -0.46 -4.75 -5.05
N ALA A 92 -0.28 -5.83 -4.28
CA ALA A 92 1.00 -6.24 -3.72
C ALA A 92 2.02 -6.61 -4.81
N MET A 93 1.61 -7.36 -5.84
CA MET A 93 2.46 -7.67 -6.99
C MET A 93 2.85 -6.40 -7.78
N LEU A 94 1.92 -5.49 -7.99
CA LEU A 94 2.18 -4.21 -8.66
C LEU A 94 3.15 -3.35 -7.85
N LEU A 95 2.94 -3.26 -6.53
CA LEU A 95 3.82 -2.56 -5.62
C LEU A 95 5.23 -3.15 -5.66
N PHE A 96 5.36 -4.47 -5.56
CA PHE A 96 6.64 -5.17 -5.61
C PHE A 96 7.40 -4.89 -6.91
N LYS A 97 6.71 -4.95 -8.06
CA LYS A 97 7.33 -4.67 -9.35
C LYS A 97 7.76 -3.21 -9.49
N ARG A 98 6.97 -2.26 -8.97
CA ARG A 98 7.34 -0.83 -8.96
C ARG A 98 8.56 -0.60 -8.08
N TRP A 99 8.58 -1.18 -6.89
CA TRP A 99 9.73 -1.12 -6.01
C TRP A 99 10.99 -1.67 -6.70
N LEU A 100 10.92 -2.83 -7.35
CA LEU A 100 12.05 -3.36 -8.14
C LEU A 100 12.54 -2.35 -9.19
N LYS A 101 11.61 -1.80 -9.99
CA LYS A 101 11.95 -0.84 -11.05
C LYS A 101 12.61 0.43 -10.51
N ASP A 102 12.13 0.95 -9.38
CA ASP A 102 12.67 2.17 -8.77
C ASP A 102 14.04 1.95 -8.11
N ASN A 103 14.44 0.69 -7.89
CA ASN A 103 15.76 0.29 -7.37
C ASN A 103 16.66 -0.32 -8.47
N GLU A 104 16.26 -0.25 -9.74
CA GLU A 104 17.17 -0.54 -10.86
C GLU A 104 18.15 0.64 -11.04
N PRO A 105 19.44 0.38 -11.35
CA PRO A 105 20.03 -0.91 -11.73
C PRO A 105 20.56 -1.75 -10.56
N ASP A 106 20.53 -1.24 -9.34
CA ASP A 106 21.19 -1.84 -8.17
C ASP A 106 20.58 -3.19 -7.77
N LEU A 107 19.31 -3.42 -8.11
CA LEU A 107 18.61 -4.67 -7.87
C LEU A 107 17.92 -5.16 -9.15
N LYS A 108 18.52 -6.15 -9.83
CA LYS A 108 17.84 -6.75 -10.98
C LYS A 108 16.84 -7.80 -10.51
N PRO A 109 15.76 -8.03 -11.28
CA PRO A 109 14.82 -9.09 -10.97
C PRO A 109 15.45 -10.47 -10.77
N ASP A 110 16.56 -10.77 -11.46
CA ASP A 110 17.28 -12.06 -11.37
C ASP A 110 18.14 -12.19 -10.11
N ASP A 111 18.40 -11.10 -9.40
CA ASP A 111 19.25 -11.06 -8.20
C ASP A 111 18.45 -11.30 -6.91
N LEU A 112 17.20 -11.77 -7.03
CA LEU A 112 16.33 -11.98 -5.88
C LEU A 112 16.84 -13.15 -5.01
N PRO A 113 16.95 -12.97 -3.68
CA PRO A 113 17.38 -14.04 -2.80
C PRO A 113 16.32 -15.16 -2.77
N GLU A 114 16.70 -16.36 -3.16
CA GLU A 114 15.80 -17.53 -3.18
C GLU A 114 15.92 -18.39 -1.92
N ASN A 115 17.14 -18.48 -1.36
CA ASN A 115 17.46 -19.45 -0.29
C ASN A 115 18.02 -18.80 0.99
N ASP A 116 18.13 -17.48 1.05
CA ASP A 116 18.56 -16.76 2.25
C ASP A 116 17.35 -16.11 2.95
N PRO A 117 16.88 -16.67 4.08
CA PRO A 117 15.76 -16.12 4.82
C PRO A 117 15.99 -14.67 5.29
N MET A 118 17.23 -14.29 5.58
CA MET A 118 17.55 -12.94 6.08
C MET A 118 17.42 -11.92 4.96
N ALA A 119 18.06 -12.18 3.81
CA ALA A 119 17.94 -11.34 2.63
C ALA A 119 16.48 -11.22 2.12
N ILE A 120 15.71 -12.32 2.17
CA ILE A 120 14.28 -12.31 1.84
C ILE A 120 13.50 -11.38 2.79
N ASN A 121 13.77 -11.45 4.10
CA ASN A 121 13.08 -10.63 5.08
C ASN A 121 13.44 -9.14 4.94
N ASP A 122 14.70 -8.83 4.67
CA ASP A 122 15.15 -7.45 4.44
C ASP A 122 14.47 -6.85 3.22
N MET A 123 14.41 -7.59 2.12
CA MET A 123 13.68 -7.16 0.92
C MET A 123 12.19 -6.93 1.20
N LEU A 124 11.54 -7.85 1.92
CA LEU A 124 10.14 -7.67 2.30
C LEU A 124 9.96 -6.39 3.12
N LEU A 125 10.86 -6.11 4.07
CA LEU A 125 10.83 -4.90 4.87
C LEU A 125 10.92 -3.64 3.99
N GLN A 126 11.76 -3.65 2.95
CA GLN A 126 11.85 -2.52 2.01
C GLN A 126 10.56 -2.34 1.20
N VAL A 127 9.93 -3.43 0.74
CA VAL A 127 8.64 -3.37 0.02
C VAL A 127 7.53 -2.84 0.94
N LEU A 128 7.52 -3.26 2.21
CA LEU A 128 6.59 -2.75 3.23
C LEU A 128 6.81 -1.25 3.48
N ARG A 129 8.06 -0.79 3.55
CA ARG A 129 8.37 0.64 3.65
C ARG A 129 7.88 1.40 2.43
N TYR A 130 8.12 0.87 1.24
CA TYR A 130 7.67 1.46 -0.02
C TYR A 130 6.13 1.59 -0.08
N TYR A 131 5.39 0.58 0.39
CA TYR A 131 3.92 0.66 0.55
C TYR A 131 3.48 1.86 1.40
N HIS A 132 4.04 1.97 2.61
CA HIS A 132 3.67 3.04 3.53
C HIS A 132 4.09 4.41 3.01
N TRP A 133 5.23 4.49 2.35
CA TRP A 133 5.69 5.70 1.68
C TRP A 133 4.72 6.16 0.59
N GLU A 134 4.26 5.26 -0.28
CA GLU A 134 3.28 5.56 -1.32
C GLU A 134 1.95 6.07 -0.74
N ARG A 135 1.48 5.50 0.38
CA ARG A 135 0.29 5.99 1.10
C ARG A 135 0.49 7.40 1.62
N ILE A 136 1.66 7.70 2.20
CA ILE A 136 1.99 9.04 2.68
C ILE A 136 2.10 10.02 1.51
N ALA A 137 2.76 9.62 0.42
CA ALA A 137 2.91 10.44 -0.79
C ALA A 137 1.54 10.81 -1.39
N LEU A 138 0.59 9.87 -1.39
CA LEU A 138 -0.78 10.14 -1.83
C LEU A 138 -1.46 11.22 -0.97
N LEU A 139 -1.35 11.14 0.37
CA LEU A 139 -1.88 12.17 1.27
C LEU A 139 -1.19 13.53 1.06
N LYS A 140 0.13 13.53 0.83
CA LYS A 140 0.88 14.74 0.49
C LYS A 140 0.41 15.35 -0.83
N CYS A 141 -0.01 14.56 -1.82
CA CYS A 141 -0.58 15.11 -3.06
C CYS A 141 -1.84 15.93 -2.78
N VAL A 142 -2.73 15.42 -1.92
CA VAL A 142 -3.93 16.16 -1.49
C VAL A 142 -3.53 17.44 -0.75
N GLN A 143 -2.57 17.35 0.17
CA GLN A 143 -2.06 18.51 0.91
C GLN A 143 -1.49 19.58 -0.03
N VAL A 144 -0.70 19.21 -1.04
CA VAL A 144 -0.16 20.17 -2.03
C VAL A 144 -1.29 20.86 -2.79
N ALA A 145 -2.30 20.10 -3.22
CA ALA A 145 -3.48 20.70 -3.88
C ALA A 145 -4.20 21.70 -2.97
N MET A 146 -4.32 21.41 -1.68
CA MET A 146 -4.93 22.33 -0.70
C MET A 146 -4.09 23.59 -0.46
N LEU A 147 -2.77 23.46 -0.38
CA LEU A 147 -1.88 24.58 -0.06
C LEU A 147 -1.65 25.52 -1.24
N LYS A 148 -1.63 24.97 -2.47
CA LYS A 148 -1.33 25.73 -3.69
C LYS A 148 -2.58 26.16 -4.47
N ALA A 149 -3.76 25.64 -4.13
CA ALA A 149 -5.00 26.09 -4.74
C ALA A 149 -5.19 27.59 -4.51
N GLY A 150 -5.34 28.34 -5.59
CA GLY A 150 -5.52 29.81 -5.54
C GLY A 150 -4.23 30.60 -5.63
N GLU A 151 -3.07 29.97 -5.84
CA GLU A 151 -1.90 30.66 -6.39
C GLU A 151 -2.28 31.33 -7.74
N PRO A 152 -1.77 32.54 -8.04
CA PRO A 152 -2.23 33.33 -9.19
C PRO A 152 -1.76 32.82 -10.55
N ASP A 153 -0.98 31.73 -10.58
CA ASP A 153 -0.45 31.12 -11.79
C ASP A 153 -1.38 30.03 -12.34
N GLU A 154 -1.08 29.54 -13.55
CA GLU A 154 -1.89 28.51 -14.21
C GLU A 154 -1.95 27.20 -13.40
N ALA A 155 -0.86 26.86 -12.71
CA ALA A 155 -0.80 25.69 -11.86
C ALA A 155 -1.74 25.83 -10.65
N GLY A 156 -1.73 26.97 -9.98
CA GLY A 156 -2.62 27.30 -8.86
C GLY A 156 -4.09 27.24 -9.25
N GLN A 157 -4.44 27.75 -10.43
CA GLN A 157 -5.81 27.66 -10.96
C GLN A 157 -6.22 26.20 -11.24
N ALA A 158 -5.34 25.40 -11.87
CA ALA A 158 -5.63 24.00 -12.14
C ALA A 158 -5.80 23.16 -10.85
N LEU A 159 -5.02 23.46 -9.81
CA LEU A 159 -5.17 22.83 -8.49
C LEU A 159 -6.44 23.31 -7.77
N SER A 160 -6.83 24.57 -7.94
CA SER A 160 -8.10 25.10 -7.43
C SER A 160 -9.31 24.38 -8.05
N ASP A 161 -9.28 24.15 -9.37
CA ASP A 161 -10.32 23.41 -10.08
C ASP A 161 -10.38 21.94 -9.61
N LEU A 162 -9.22 21.29 -9.43
CA LEU A 162 -9.12 19.93 -8.90
C LEU A 162 -9.68 19.85 -7.47
N LEU A 163 -9.24 20.74 -6.59
CA LEU A 163 -9.68 20.77 -5.20
C LEU A 163 -11.20 21.01 -5.10
N SER A 164 -11.72 21.95 -5.89
CA SER A 164 -13.16 22.21 -5.98
C SER A 164 -13.95 20.96 -6.40
N ARG A 165 -13.43 20.17 -7.36
CA ARG A 165 -14.04 18.90 -7.76
C ARG A 165 -13.97 17.84 -6.67
N LEU A 166 -12.84 17.74 -5.97
CA LEU A 166 -12.65 16.80 -4.88
C LEU A 166 -13.60 17.09 -3.71
N VAL A 167 -13.70 18.35 -3.29
CA VAL A 167 -14.63 18.80 -2.23
C VAL A 167 -16.08 18.52 -2.63
N LYS A 168 -16.48 18.88 -3.86
CA LYS A 168 -17.83 18.56 -4.38
C LYS A 168 -18.13 17.05 -4.42
N SER A 169 -17.10 16.22 -4.49
CA SER A 169 -17.22 14.76 -4.52
C SER A 169 -17.13 14.12 -3.13
N GLY A 170 -17.04 14.92 -2.06
CA GLY A 170 -17.03 14.47 -0.68
C GLY A 170 -15.65 14.12 -0.11
N LEU A 171 -14.59 14.82 -0.56
CA LEU A 171 -13.23 14.61 -0.04
C LEU A 171 -13.16 14.75 1.49
N GLU A 172 -13.88 15.72 2.07
CA GLU A 172 -13.83 15.98 3.51
C GLU A 172 -14.39 14.80 4.31
N GLU A 173 -15.54 14.27 3.91
CA GLU A 173 -16.16 13.10 4.52
C GLU A 173 -15.28 11.86 4.36
N GLN A 174 -14.65 11.69 3.18
CA GLN A 174 -13.70 10.60 2.97
C GLN A 174 -12.50 10.73 3.90
N LEU A 175 -11.84 11.89 3.97
CA LEU A 175 -10.69 12.12 4.84
C LEU A 175 -11.05 11.93 6.31
N GLN A 176 -12.20 12.44 6.75
CA GLN A 176 -12.67 12.27 8.12
C GLN A 176 -12.93 10.81 8.45
N SER A 177 -13.61 10.07 7.57
CA SER A 177 -13.85 8.63 7.74
C SER A 177 -12.54 7.86 7.84
N ARG A 178 -11.55 8.16 6.98
CA ARG A 178 -10.26 7.47 7.00
C ARG A 178 -9.42 7.84 8.21
N LEU A 179 -9.47 9.08 8.68
CA LEU A 179 -8.79 9.46 9.91
C LEU A 179 -9.38 8.67 11.09
N ARG A 180 -10.71 8.58 11.17
CA ARG A 180 -11.41 7.80 12.19
C ARG A 180 -11.00 6.33 12.15
N GLU A 181 -11.08 5.69 10.98
CA GLU A 181 -10.68 4.29 10.81
C GLU A 181 -9.21 4.02 11.18
N ASN A 182 -8.29 4.93 10.84
CA ASN A 182 -6.88 4.76 11.20
C ASN A 182 -6.65 4.91 12.71
N LEU A 183 -7.38 5.82 13.37
CA LEU A 183 -7.29 6.01 14.82
C LEU A 183 -7.94 4.86 15.59
N GLU A 184 -9.14 4.44 15.19
CA GLU A 184 -9.89 3.36 15.82
C GLU A 184 -9.29 1.97 15.52
N GLY A 185 -8.89 1.73 14.27
CA GLY A 185 -8.21 0.51 13.85
C GLY A 185 -6.82 0.38 14.45
N GLY A 186 -6.09 1.50 14.56
CA GLY A 186 -4.82 1.58 15.29
C GLY A 186 -5.00 1.25 16.77
N SER A 187 -6.00 1.85 17.43
CA SER A 187 -6.35 1.55 18.82
C SER A 187 -6.73 0.07 19.01
N ALA A 188 -7.60 -0.48 18.17
CA ALA A 188 -8.02 -1.88 18.25
C ALA A 188 -6.89 -2.88 17.95
N ALA A 189 -5.94 -2.53 17.06
CA ALA A 189 -4.76 -3.33 16.80
C ALA A 189 -3.74 -3.25 17.94
N ILE A 190 -3.55 -2.08 18.54
CA ILE A 190 -2.71 -1.89 19.73
C ILE A 190 -3.30 -2.66 20.92
N THR A 191 -4.60 -2.54 21.18
CA THR A 191 -5.29 -3.30 22.24
C THR A 191 -5.22 -4.80 22.01
N ARG A 192 -5.35 -5.28 20.76
CA ARG A 192 -5.16 -6.71 20.44
C ARG A 192 -3.72 -7.18 20.67
N ARG A 193 -2.72 -6.38 20.32
CA ARG A 193 -1.31 -6.69 20.57
C ARG A 193 -0.96 -6.69 22.07
N LEU A 194 -1.51 -5.74 22.83
CA LEU A 194 -1.36 -5.69 24.29
C LEU A 194 -1.99 -6.93 24.94
N LYS A 195 -3.23 -7.29 24.56
CA LYS A 195 -3.92 -8.50 25.06
C LYS A 195 -3.23 -9.81 24.64
N ALA A 196 -2.63 -9.87 23.46
CA ALA A 196 -1.87 -11.03 23.00
C ALA A 196 -0.56 -11.20 23.80
N ASN A 197 0.11 -10.10 24.17
CA ASN A 197 1.30 -10.12 25.00
C ASN A 197 1.01 -10.54 26.46
N ASP A 198 -0.13 -10.14 27.02
CA ASP A 198 -0.56 -10.57 28.36
C ASP A 198 -0.87 -12.08 28.42
N GLY A 199 -1.37 -12.67 27.33
CA GLY A 199 -1.64 -14.11 27.22
C GLY A 199 -0.37 -14.98 27.14
N THR A 200 0.71 -14.48 26.54
CA THR A 200 2.01 -15.17 26.51
C THR A 200 2.75 -15.16 27.85
N ALA A 201 2.54 -14.13 28.68
CA ALA A 201 3.13 -14.07 30.02
C ALA A 201 2.46 -15.07 30.99
N ALA A 202 1.14 -15.27 30.88
CA ALA A 202 0.39 -16.24 31.68
C ALA A 202 0.68 -17.71 31.30
N ALA A 203 0.97 -18.00 30.03
CA ALA A 203 1.33 -19.35 29.59
C ALA A 203 2.77 -19.74 29.99
N ALA A 204 3.69 -18.76 30.08
CA ALA A 204 5.07 -19.00 30.51
C ALA A 204 5.18 -19.29 32.01
N SER A 205 4.33 -18.68 32.85
CA SER A 205 4.31 -18.93 34.29
C SER A 205 3.64 -20.28 34.66
N SER A 206 2.68 -20.77 33.86
CA SER A 206 2.12 -22.11 34.05
C SER A 206 3.02 -23.25 33.55
N ALA A 207 3.86 -23.00 32.54
CA ALA A 207 4.80 -24.01 32.04
C ALA A 207 6.00 -24.23 32.99
N ALA A 208 6.44 -23.17 33.68
CA ALA A 208 7.51 -23.27 34.68
C ALA A 208 7.08 -24.01 35.97
N ALA A 209 5.79 -23.97 36.32
CA ALA A 209 5.26 -24.66 37.50
C ALA A 209 5.05 -26.17 37.28
N ALA A 210 4.80 -26.62 36.05
CA ALA A 210 4.57 -28.03 35.74
C ALA A 210 5.87 -28.86 35.61
N ALA A 211 7.00 -28.21 35.28
CA ALA A 211 8.30 -28.89 35.15
C ALA A 211 8.99 -29.19 36.49
N GLY A 212 8.55 -28.59 37.60
CA GLY A 212 9.16 -28.75 38.93
C GLY A 212 8.63 -29.92 39.76
N SER A 213 7.55 -30.59 39.34
CA SER A 213 6.89 -31.62 40.17
C SER A 213 7.18 -33.07 39.74
N ALA A 214 7.93 -33.30 38.66
CA ALA A 214 8.19 -34.65 38.13
C ALA A 214 9.58 -35.23 38.49
N ALA A 215 10.36 -34.58 39.35
CA ALA A 215 11.72 -34.99 39.73
C ALA A 215 11.89 -35.26 41.24
N ALA A 216 10.84 -35.74 41.91
CA ALA A 216 10.93 -36.27 43.28
C ALA A 216 10.02 -37.51 43.41
N GLY A 217 10.60 -38.68 43.18
CA GLY A 217 9.98 -40.00 43.32
C GLY A 217 10.99 -41.09 43.04
#